data_AF-A0A4W5RC42-F1
#
_entry.id   AF-A0A4W5RC42-F1
#
_cell.length_a   1.000
_cell.length_b   1.000
_cell.length_c   1.000
_cell.angle_alpha   90.00
_cell.angle_beta   90.00
_cell.angle_gamma   90.00
#
_symmetry.space_group_name_H-M   'P 1'
#
loop_
_entity.id
_entity.type
_entity.pdbx_description
1 polymer ?
#
loop_
_entity_poly.entity_id
_entity_poly.type
_entity_poly.pdbx_seq_one_letter_code
_entity_poly.pdbx_strand_id
1 'polypeptide(L)'
;TDKKCPGTCTIYGSGHYKTFDERTYGFQGKCGYVAVQNKCGNRPDQGNFTVITENVPCGTTGTTCSKSVRVQLGRTELKLSKGTYEVVDLGGGSQIQYRVRTVGLYLTVESDIGIAVLWDRKTTVRIILEPQHSGAVCGLCGNFNGDGRDDFTTQGQMIVSSPVEFANSWKVSSTCPDAESNVDPCGARPNRHNWAKMQCSIITGTTFQQCHKKVDPTPFFENCVKDSCACDTGGDCECFCTAVAAYAQACTEAGVCVAWRTPEICRKYNKSFFNSLCLCPTVPLLDCQAWH
;
A
#
# COMPACT_ATOMS: atom_id res chain seq x y z
N THR A 1 25.49 5.23 17.38
CA THR A 1 25.34 5.57 15.95
C THR A 1 23.90 5.39 15.60
N ASP A 2 23.19 6.47 15.29
CA ASP A 2 21.78 6.44 14.92
C ASP A 2 21.60 5.69 13.60
N LYS A 3 21.18 4.42 13.68
CA LYS A 3 20.84 3.64 12.50
C LYS A 3 19.49 4.13 12.00
N LYS A 4 19.48 4.77 10.83
CA LYS A 4 18.24 5.03 10.10
C LYS A 4 17.61 3.68 9.69
N CYS A 5 16.30 3.59 9.81
CA CYS A 5 15.53 2.36 9.57
C CYS A 5 14.90 2.40 8.16
N PRO A 6 14.59 1.25 7.55
CA PRO A 6 13.85 1.22 6.29
C PRO A 6 12.48 1.87 6.43
N GLY A 7 12.04 2.62 5.41
CA GLY A 7 10.71 3.21 5.34
C GLY A 7 9.74 2.29 4.62
N THR A 8 8.48 2.27 5.05
CA THR A 8 7.42 1.48 4.38
C THR A 8 6.25 2.36 3.95
N CYS A 9 5.99 2.44 2.65
CA CYS A 9 4.76 3.00 2.10
C CYS A 9 3.75 1.87 1.86
N THR A 10 2.48 2.10 2.19
CA THR A 10 1.40 1.13 1.97
C THR A 10 0.25 1.75 1.20
N ILE A 11 -0.16 1.07 0.13
CA ILE A 11 -1.36 1.37 -0.66
C ILE A 11 -2.28 0.18 -0.51
N TYR A 12 -3.52 0.37 -0.08
CA TYR A 12 -4.41 -0.76 0.21
C TYR A 12 -5.88 -0.41 0.03
N GLY A 13 -6.70 -1.46 -0.07
CA GLY A 13 -8.15 -1.31 -0.10
C GLY A 13 -8.61 -0.45 -1.28
N SER A 14 -9.52 0.48 -0.99
CA SER A 14 -10.23 1.28 -1.99
C SER A 14 -9.73 2.73 -2.06
N GLY A 15 -8.40 2.86 -2.14
CA GLY A 15 -7.70 4.15 -2.28
C GLY A 15 -7.10 4.68 -0.97
N HIS A 16 -6.71 3.80 -0.06
CA HIS A 16 -6.04 4.18 1.19
C HIS A 16 -4.53 4.17 1.04
N TYR A 17 -3.89 5.23 1.48
CA TYR A 17 -2.45 5.44 1.39
C TYR A 17 -1.87 5.72 2.77
N LYS A 18 -0.67 5.20 3.01
CA LYS A 18 0.21 5.53 4.11
C LYS A 18 1.61 5.78 3.54
N THR A 19 2.12 7.00 3.67
CA THR A 19 3.43 7.42 3.17
C THR A 19 4.57 6.78 3.97
N PHE A 20 5.81 6.98 3.52
CA PHE A 20 6.99 6.54 4.26
C PHE A 20 7.13 7.23 5.63
N ASP A 21 6.62 8.45 5.75
CA ASP A 21 6.68 9.28 6.96
C ASP A 21 5.34 9.23 7.73
N GLU A 22 4.65 8.09 7.63
CA GLU A 22 3.47 7.69 8.40
C GLU A 22 2.19 8.52 8.16
N ARG A 23 2.18 9.45 7.18
CA ARG A 23 0.98 10.22 6.84
C ARG A 23 -0.04 9.35 6.10
N THR A 24 -1.25 9.28 6.64
CA THR A 24 -2.36 8.54 6.03
C THR A 24 -3.32 9.45 5.28
N TYR A 25 -3.82 9.02 4.13
CA TYR A 25 -4.85 9.74 3.38
C TYR A 25 -5.63 8.82 2.43
N GLY A 26 -6.78 9.32 1.95
CA GLY A 26 -7.60 8.65 0.95
C GLY A 26 -7.54 9.38 -0.40
N PHE A 27 -7.44 8.62 -1.49
CA PHE A 27 -7.49 9.16 -2.84
C PHE A 27 -8.06 8.13 -3.85
N GLN A 28 -9.12 8.52 -4.56
CA GLN A 28 -9.87 7.66 -5.48
C GLN A 28 -9.69 8.08 -6.95
N GLY A 29 -8.44 8.14 -7.41
CA GLY A 29 -8.10 8.38 -8.82
C GLY A 29 -8.29 7.16 -9.72
N LYS A 30 -8.66 7.36 -10.99
CA LYS A 30 -8.91 6.29 -11.99
C LYS A 30 -7.88 6.27 -13.13
N CYS A 31 -6.60 6.21 -12.76
CA CYS A 31 -5.47 6.28 -13.68
C CYS A 31 -4.26 5.50 -13.11
N GLY A 32 -3.16 5.46 -13.88
CA GLY A 32 -1.84 5.20 -13.35
C GLY A 32 -1.30 6.41 -12.59
N TYR A 33 -0.81 6.18 -11.37
CA TYR A 33 -0.18 7.20 -10.53
C TYR A 33 1.21 6.74 -10.08
N VAL A 34 2.15 7.68 -9.99
CA VAL A 34 3.48 7.41 -9.46
C VAL A 34 3.37 7.21 -7.95
N ALA A 35 3.51 5.96 -7.49
CA ALA A 35 3.58 5.65 -6.08
C ALA A 35 4.87 6.20 -5.48
N VAL A 36 6.01 5.84 -6.08
CA VAL A 36 7.32 6.38 -5.72
C VAL A 36 8.24 6.37 -6.93
N GLN A 37 9.10 7.37 -7.05
CA GLN A 37 10.23 7.37 -7.97
C GLN A 37 11.41 8.15 -7.37
N ASN A 38 12.61 7.91 -7.87
CA ASN A 38 13.80 8.71 -7.51
C ASN A 38 14.12 9.84 -8.51
N LYS A 39 13.41 9.91 -9.64
CA LYS A 39 13.49 11.02 -10.58
C LYS A 39 12.64 12.20 -10.11
N CYS A 40 13.18 12.94 -9.15
CA CYS A 40 12.50 14.06 -8.50
C CYS A 40 13.16 15.38 -8.88
N GLY A 41 12.48 16.19 -9.71
CA GLY A 41 13.06 17.41 -10.29
C GLY A 41 14.19 17.10 -11.27
N ASN A 42 15.25 17.92 -11.25
CA ASN A 42 16.38 17.83 -12.19
C ASN A 42 17.52 16.89 -11.72
N ARG A 43 17.22 15.86 -10.93
CA ARG A 43 18.24 14.92 -10.45
C ARG A 43 18.74 14.01 -11.60
N PRO A 44 20.05 13.69 -11.63
CA PRO A 44 20.63 12.85 -12.68
C PRO A 44 20.15 11.39 -12.63
N ASP A 45 20.14 10.74 -13.80
CA ASP A 45 19.56 9.42 -14.05
C ASP A 45 20.45 8.23 -13.60
N GLN A 46 20.98 8.24 -12.37
CA GLN A 46 21.75 7.10 -11.83
C GLN A 46 20.86 6.18 -10.99
N GLY A 47 20.67 4.94 -11.45
CA GLY A 47 19.90 3.93 -10.71
C GLY A 47 18.40 4.23 -10.64
N ASN A 48 17.82 4.72 -11.74
CA ASN A 48 16.41 5.11 -11.79
C ASN A 48 15.46 3.95 -11.46
N PHE A 49 14.51 4.21 -10.57
CA PHE A 49 13.38 3.35 -10.34
C PHE A 49 12.09 4.15 -10.22
N THR A 50 11.00 3.50 -10.64
CA THR A 50 9.65 4.05 -10.57
C THR A 50 8.70 2.92 -10.24
N VAL A 51 7.84 3.13 -9.25
CA VAL A 51 6.70 2.26 -8.95
C VAL A 51 5.43 3.01 -9.30
N ILE A 52 4.62 2.41 -10.16
CA ILE A 52 3.34 2.97 -10.61
C ILE A 52 2.23 2.05 -10.12
N THR A 53 1.22 2.62 -9.47
CA THR A 53 -0.04 1.94 -9.18
C THR A 53 -1.06 2.28 -10.25
N GLU A 54 -1.71 1.26 -10.82
CA GLU A 54 -2.81 1.44 -11.77
C GLU A 54 -4.13 1.25 -11.03
N ASN A 55 -4.80 2.37 -10.80
CA ASN A 55 -6.07 2.42 -10.08
C ASN A 55 -7.22 2.38 -11.09
N VAL A 56 -8.12 1.42 -10.90
CA VAL A 56 -9.33 1.29 -11.72
C VAL A 56 -10.56 1.25 -10.83
N PRO A 57 -11.74 1.62 -11.35
CA PRO A 57 -12.99 1.47 -10.61
C PRO A 57 -13.20 0.03 -10.14
N CYS A 58 -13.56 -0.15 -8.88
CA CYS A 58 -13.90 -1.46 -8.32
C CYS A 58 -15.16 -1.39 -7.48
N GLY A 59 -16.27 -1.83 -8.08
CA GLY A 59 -17.62 -1.61 -7.61
C GLY A 59 -18.34 -0.55 -8.46
N THR A 60 -19.58 -0.25 -8.10
CA THR A 60 -20.41 0.73 -8.84
C THR A 60 -20.53 2.08 -8.15
N THR A 61 -19.88 2.25 -6.99
CA THR A 61 -19.88 3.49 -6.21
C THR A 61 -18.96 4.58 -6.77
N GLY A 62 -18.11 4.27 -7.76
CA GLY A 62 -17.10 5.20 -8.27
C GLY A 62 -15.76 5.13 -7.53
N THR A 63 -15.68 4.32 -6.47
CA THR A 63 -14.43 4.03 -5.75
C THR A 63 -13.42 3.30 -6.65
N THR A 64 -12.14 3.59 -6.48
CA THR A 64 -11.05 2.93 -7.21
C THR A 64 -10.14 2.15 -6.29
N CYS A 65 -9.51 1.11 -6.83
CA CYS A 65 -8.48 0.34 -6.15
C CYS A 65 -7.35 -0.02 -7.09
N SER A 66 -6.17 -0.24 -6.51
CA SER A 66 -5.01 -0.73 -7.26
C SER A 66 -5.29 -2.15 -7.76
N LYS A 67 -5.18 -2.36 -9.07
CA LYS A 67 -5.34 -3.70 -9.70
C LYS A 67 -4.04 -4.23 -10.27
N SER A 68 -3.13 -3.33 -10.63
CA SER A 68 -1.83 -3.65 -11.20
C SER A 68 -0.78 -2.69 -10.69
N VAL A 69 0.45 -3.20 -10.61
CA VAL A 69 1.63 -2.44 -10.19
C VAL A 69 2.68 -2.59 -11.26
N ARG A 70 3.25 -1.48 -11.72
CA ARG A 70 4.43 -1.51 -12.60
C ARG A 70 5.65 -1.10 -11.77
N VAL A 71 6.67 -1.95 -11.78
CA VAL A 71 7.94 -1.71 -11.09
C VAL A 71 9.01 -1.57 -12.16
N GLN A 72 9.43 -0.34 -12.42
CA GLN A 72 10.53 -0.04 -13.31
C GLN A 72 11.84 0.03 -12.52
N LEU A 73 12.83 -0.75 -12.95
CA LEU A 73 14.19 -0.78 -12.44
C LEU A 73 15.15 -0.57 -13.61
N GLY A 74 15.57 0.68 -13.82
CA GLY A 74 16.39 1.08 -14.95
C GLY A 74 15.71 0.74 -16.27
N ARG A 75 16.31 -0.18 -17.03
CA ARG A 75 15.76 -0.64 -18.32
C ARG A 75 14.67 -1.70 -18.21
N THR A 76 14.48 -2.32 -17.05
CA THR A 76 13.51 -3.41 -16.88
C THR A 76 12.21 -2.89 -16.27
N GLU A 77 11.07 -3.25 -16.83
CA GLU A 77 9.76 -3.03 -16.24
C GLU A 77 9.09 -4.37 -15.90
N LEU A 78 8.69 -4.54 -14.65
CA LEU A 78 7.87 -5.66 -14.19
C LEU A 78 6.42 -5.20 -14.05
N LYS A 79 5.49 -5.86 -14.74
CA LYS A 79 4.05 -5.60 -14.65
C LYS A 79 3.40 -6.68 -13.79
N LEU A 80 3.07 -6.34 -12.55
CA LEU A 80 2.38 -7.22 -11.61
C LEU A 80 0.87 -7.08 -11.84
N SER A 81 0.24 -8.12 -12.39
CA SER A 81 -1.20 -8.11 -12.69
C SER A 81 -1.75 -9.53 -12.76
N LYS A 82 -3.06 -9.70 -12.57
CA LYS A 82 -3.76 -11.00 -12.69
C LYS A 82 -3.11 -12.15 -11.88
N GLY A 83 -2.54 -11.82 -10.70
CA GLY A 83 -1.86 -12.75 -9.81
C GLY A 83 -0.47 -13.23 -10.25
N THR A 84 0.07 -12.71 -11.34
CA THR A 84 1.40 -13.05 -11.89
C THR A 84 2.19 -11.78 -12.22
N TYR A 85 3.34 -11.93 -12.87
CA TYR A 85 4.13 -10.82 -13.41
C TYR A 85 4.57 -11.09 -14.86
N GLU A 86 4.71 -10.02 -15.62
CA GLU A 86 5.34 -9.99 -16.93
C GLU A 86 6.56 -9.07 -16.88
N VAL A 87 7.62 -9.40 -17.63
CA VAL A 87 8.86 -8.63 -17.68
C VAL A 87 9.02 -8.04 -19.08
N VAL A 88 9.27 -6.75 -19.15
CA VAL A 88 9.51 -5.99 -20.37
C VAL A 88 10.87 -5.31 -20.29
N ASP A 89 11.68 -5.43 -21.35
CA ASP A 89 12.88 -4.62 -21.52
C ASP A 89 12.51 -3.34 -22.29
N LEU A 90 12.73 -2.19 -21.66
CA LEU A 90 12.46 -0.87 -22.21
C LEU A 90 13.56 -0.41 -23.18
N GLY A 91 14.66 -1.17 -23.32
CA GLY A 91 15.72 -0.91 -24.29
C GLY A 91 16.67 0.25 -23.94
N GLY A 92 16.44 0.96 -22.83
CA GLY A 92 17.28 2.08 -22.37
C GLY A 92 17.34 2.19 -20.84
N GLY A 93 18.51 2.55 -20.32
CA GLY A 93 18.77 2.69 -18.87
C GLY A 93 19.77 1.67 -18.33
N SER A 94 20.07 1.78 -17.03
CA SER A 94 20.99 0.86 -16.34
C SER A 94 20.38 -0.53 -16.17
N GLN A 95 21.22 -1.56 -16.22
CA GLN A 95 20.80 -2.91 -15.85
C GLN A 95 20.91 -3.07 -14.33
N ILE A 96 19.77 -3.21 -13.67
CA ILE A 96 19.65 -3.33 -12.21
C ILE A 96 19.28 -4.77 -11.87
N GLN A 97 19.97 -5.38 -10.91
CA GLN A 97 19.68 -6.75 -10.52
C GLN A 97 18.45 -6.78 -9.62
N TYR A 98 17.59 -7.77 -9.86
CA TYR A 98 16.38 -7.96 -9.08
C TYR A 98 16.07 -9.45 -8.92
N ARG A 99 15.24 -9.76 -7.92
CA ARG A 99 14.73 -11.10 -7.67
C ARG A 99 13.24 -11.04 -7.39
N VAL A 100 12.50 -11.91 -8.07
CA VAL A 100 11.07 -12.11 -7.79
C VAL A 100 10.89 -13.37 -6.94
N ARG A 101 10.13 -13.28 -5.86
CA ARG A 101 9.79 -14.40 -4.98
C ARG A 101 8.32 -14.38 -4.61
N THR A 102 7.80 -15.53 -4.20
CA THR A 102 6.51 -15.61 -3.50
C THR A 102 6.77 -15.83 -2.02
N VAL A 103 6.35 -14.90 -1.17
CA VAL A 103 6.49 -15.00 0.29
C VAL A 103 5.10 -14.92 0.90
N GLY A 104 4.60 -16.06 1.39
CA GLY A 104 3.22 -16.18 1.89
C GLY A 104 2.22 -15.79 0.80
N LEU A 105 1.42 -14.75 1.04
CA LEU A 105 0.43 -14.24 0.08
C LEU A 105 1.00 -13.23 -0.92
N TYR A 106 2.22 -12.74 -0.70
CA TYR A 106 2.79 -11.66 -1.49
C TYR A 106 3.63 -12.20 -2.65
N LEU A 107 3.50 -11.56 -3.80
CA LEU A 107 4.52 -11.57 -4.83
C LEU A 107 5.48 -10.40 -4.54
N THR A 108 6.76 -10.70 -4.33
CA THR A 108 7.76 -9.74 -3.90
C THR A 108 8.79 -9.55 -5.00
N VAL A 109 9.08 -8.29 -5.34
CA VAL A 109 10.19 -7.87 -6.20
C VAL A 109 11.22 -7.18 -5.32
N GLU A 110 12.42 -7.74 -5.20
CA GLU A 110 13.55 -7.19 -4.42
C GLU A 110 14.65 -6.77 -5.38
N SER A 111 15.36 -5.68 -5.10
CA SER A 111 16.50 -5.23 -5.89
C SER A 111 17.68 -4.82 -5.02
N ASP A 112 18.89 -4.95 -5.58
CA ASP A 112 20.16 -4.62 -4.93
C ASP A 112 20.32 -3.12 -4.62
N ILE A 113 19.56 -2.26 -5.30
CA ILE A 113 19.52 -0.82 -4.99
C ILE A 113 18.74 -0.50 -3.70
N GLY A 114 18.24 -1.50 -2.97
CA GLY A 114 17.57 -1.30 -1.67
C GLY A 114 16.09 -0.92 -1.78
N ILE A 115 15.39 -1.43 -2.80
CA ILE A 115 13.93 -1.35 -2.92
C ILE A 115 13.32 -2.76 -2.88
N ALA A 116 12.21 -2.90 -2.16
CA ALA A 116 11.35 -4.08 -2.22
C ALA A 116 9.88 -3.68 -2.43
N VAL A 117 9.22 -4.32 -3.39
CA VAL A 117 7.79 -4.14 -3.67
C VAL A 117 7.05 -5.45 -3.41
N LEU A 118 6.12 -5.44 -2.46
CA LEU A 118 5.31 -6.59 -2.08
C LEU A 118 3.86 -6.33 -2.51
N TRP A 119 3.32 -7.21 -3.35
CA TRP A 119 1.93 -7.14 -3.82
C TRP A 119 1.15 -8.37 -3.39
N ASP A 120 0.01 -8.18 -2.73
CA ASP A 120 -0.84 -9.27 -2.21
C ASP A 120 -1.65 -10.00 -3.30
N ARG A 121 -1.38 -9.69 -4.57
CA ARG A 121 -2.09 -10.18 -5.76
C ARG A 121 -3.52 -9.67 -5.89
N LYS A 122 -3.89 -8.68 -5.08
CA LYS A 122 -5.20 -8.05 -5.02
C LYS A 122 -4.99 -6.54 -5.06
N THR A 123 -5.21 -5.84 -3.95
CA THR A 123 -5.21 -4.39 -3.87
C THR A 123 -4.15 -3.81 -2.94
N THR A 124 -3.43 -4.65 -2.18
CA THR A 124 -2.42 -4.20 -1.23
C THR A 124 -1.04 -4.21 -1.87
N VAL A 125 -0.40 -3.05 -1.88
CA VAL A 125 0.98 -2.83 -2.31
C VAL A 125 1.76 -2.25 -1.14
N ARG A 126 2.87 -2.88 -0.79
CA ARG A 126 3.83 -2.35 0.19
C ARG A 126 5.15 -2.10 -0.52
N ILE A 127 5.71 -0.92 -0.30
CA ILE A 127 6.96 -0.50 -0.89
C ILE A 127 7.90 -0.20 0.26
N ILE A 128 9.01 -0.92 0.33
CA ILE A 128 10.02 -0.79 1.37
C ILE A 128 11.26 -0.17 0.71
N LEU A 129 11.78 0.89 1.32
CA LEU A 129 13.01 1.55 0.90
C LEU A 129 14.05 1.51 2.01
N GLU A 130 15.27 1.12 1.66
CA GLU A 130 16.42 1.25 2.53
C GLU A 130 16.75 2.73 2.81
N PRO A 131 17.34 3.06 3.97
CA PRO A 131 17.60 4.44 4.41
C PRO A 131 18.37 5.34 3.43
N GLN A 132 19.13 4.74 2.51
CA GLN A 132 19.87 5.45 1.46
C GLN A 132 18.97 6.27 0.52
N HIS A 133 17.68 5.97 0.46
CA HIS A 133 16.70 6.70 -0.35
C HIS A 133 16.03 7.86 0.37
N SER A 134 16.38 8.11 1.64
CA SER A 134 15.76 9.15 2.46
C SER A 134 15.95 10.54 1.85
N GLY A 135 14.85 11.27 1.64
CA GLY A 135 14.84 12.60 1.00
C GLY A 135 15.25 12.57 -0.48
N ALA A 136 15.30 11.39 -1.10
CA ALA A 136 15.70 11.20 -2.50
C ALA A 136 14.58 10.66 -3.40
N VAL A 137 13.37 10.52 -2.86
CA VAL A 137 12.21 10.03 -3.56
C VAL A 137 11.07 11.04 -3.53
N CYS A 138 10.07 10.80 -4.37
CA CYS A 138 8.87 11.59 -4.48
C CYS A 138 7.76 10.74 -5.10
N GLY A 139 6.51 11.17 -4.94
CA GLY A 139 5.33 10.47 -5.43
C GLY A 139 4.24 10.45 -4.35
N LEU A 140 3.22 9.62 -4.57
CA LEU A 140 2.15 9.42 -3.60
C LEU A 140 2.64 8.90 -2.23
N CYS A 141 3.78 8.23 -2.19
CA CYS A 141 4.38 7.73 -0.96
C CYS A 141 5.17 8.78 -0.15
N GLY A 142 5.18 10.05 -0.57
CA GLY A 142 5.94 11.10 0.10
C GLY A 142 7.40 11.14 -0.32
N ASN A 143 8.24 11.78 0.50
CA ASN A 143 9.66 12.01 0.19
C ASN A 143 10.64 11.22 1.09
N PHE A 144 10.13 10.52 2.11
CA PHE A 144 10.90 9.67 3.02
C PHE A 144 11.99 10.43 3.79
N ASN A 145 11.68 11.63 4.29
CA ASN A 145 12.63 12.47 5.03
C ASN A 145 12.41 12.45 6.56
N GLY A 146 11.37 11.77 7.04
CA GLY A 146 10.94 11.72 8.44
C GLY A 146 9.94 12.80 8.87
N ASP A 147 9.47 13.66 7.96
CA ASP A 147 8.50 14.73 8.24
C ASP A 147 7.23 14.60 7.39
N GLY A 148 6.21 13.93 7.94
CA GLY A 148 4.94 13.76 7.24
C GLY A 148 4.21 15.07 6.89
N ARG A 149 4.61 16.24 7.41
CA ARG A 149 3.93 17.52 7.09
C ARG A 149 4.17 17.95 5.65
N ASP A 150 5.31 17.58 5.05
CA ASP A 150 5.69 17.96 3.68
C ASP A 150 5.41 16.86 2.63
N ASP A 151 4.93 15.69 3.06
CA ASP A 151 4.63 14.56 2.18
C ASP A 151 3.69 14.89 1.01
N PHE A 152 2.81 15.88 1.19
CA PHE A 152 1.94 16.38 0.13
C PHE A 152 2.66 17.40 -0.76
N THR A 153 3.83 17.01 -1.25
CA THR A 153 4.59 17.77 -2.25
C THR A 153 4.17 17.34 -3.66
N THR A 154 3.61 18.29 -4.41
CA THR A 154 3.18 18.07 -5.80
C THR A 154 4.37 17.84 -6.74
N GLN A 155 4.10 17.34 -7.95
CA GLN A 155 5.14 17.22 -9.00
C GLN A 155 5.78 18.59 -9.33
N GLY A 156 5.06 19.69 -9.15
CA GLY A 156 5.55 21.07 -9.29
C GLY A 156 6.34 21.60 -8.07
N GLN A 157 6.69 20.73 -7.11
CA GLN A 157 7.45 21.05 -5.90
C GLN A 157 6.75 22.02 -4.93
N MET A 158 5.42 22.10 -4.99
CA MET A 158 4.62 22.87 -4.03
C MET A 158 4.03 21.94 -2.97
N ILE A 159 4.15 22.33 -1.70
CA ILE A 159 3.49 21.65 -0.56
C ILE A 159 2.05 22.13 -0.49
N VAL A 160 1.10 21.20 -0.50
CA VAL A 160 -0.34 21.49 -0.45
C VAL A 160 -0.99 20.80 0.73
N SER A 161 -2.15 21.29 1.18
CA SER A 161 -2.93 20.64 2.24
C SER A 161 -3.92 19.61 1.71
N SER A 162 -4.37 19.76 0.46
CA SER A 162 -5.38 18.91 -0.16
C SER A 162 -4.77 17.61 -0.68
N PRO A 163 -5.17 16.43 -0.18
CA PRO A 163 -4.69 15.14 -0.69
C PRO A 163 -5.09 14.91 -2.15
N VAL A 164 -6.24 15.44 -2.58
CA VAL A 164 -6.74 15.30 -3.94
C VAL A 164 -5.90 16.12 -4.92
N GLU A 165 -5.61 17.38 -4.58
CA GLU A 165 -4.73 18.25 -5.37
C GLU A 165 -3.32 17.64 -5.48
N PHE A 166 -2.77 17.20 -4.35
CA PHE A 166 -1.50 16.49 -4.28
C PHE A 166 -1.48 15.28 -5.23
N ALA A 167 -2.44 14.38 -5.10
CA ALA A 167 -2.42 13.11 -5.83
C ALA A 167 -2.75 13.27 -7.31
N ASN A 168 -3.59 14.22 -7.70
CA ASN A 168 -3.84 14.56 -9.11
C ASN A 168 -2.57 15.06 -9.82
N SER A 169 -1.64 15.69 -9.10
CA SER A 169 -0.35 16.11 -9.67
C SER A 169 0.58 14.93 -10.04
N TRP A 170 0.30 13.71 -9.54
CA TRP A 170 1.13 12.52 -9.74
C TRP A 170 0.57 11.54 -10.78
N LYS A 171 -0.37 11.99 -11.63
CA LYS A 171 -0.88 11.20 -12.77
C LYS A 171 0.23 10.91 -13.76
N VAL A 172 0.29 9.67 -14.25
CA VAL A 172 1.27 9.26 -15.28
C VAL A 172 0.92 9.83 -16.66
N SER A 173 -0.38 9.96 -16.97
CA SER A 173 -0.85 10.50 -18.24
C SER A 173 -1.65 11.78 -18.03
N SER A 174 -1.37 12.81 -18.83
CA SER A 174 -2.14 14.05 -18.86
C SER A 174 -3.57 13.85 -19.39
N THR A 175 -3.83 12.77 -20.12
CA THR A 175 -5.18 12.42 -20.61
C THR A 175 -6.09 11.88 -19.53
N CYS A 176 -5.54 11.53 -18.36
CA CYS A 176 -6.34 11.05 -17.25
C CYS A 176 -7.11 12.20 -16.58
N PRO A 177 -8.41 12.01 -16.29
CA PRO A 177 -9.20 13.01 -15.59
C PRO A 177 -8.71 13.20 -14.16
N ASP A 178 -8.87 14.41 -13.64
CA ASP A 178 -8.70 14.67 -12.22
C ASP A 178 -9.80 13.97 -11.41
N ALA A 179 -9.44 13.48 -10.23
CA ALA A 179 -10.43 13.14 -9.22
C ALA A 179 -10.93 14.45 -8.58
N GLU A 180 -12.23 14.64 -8.50
CA GLU A 180 -12.83 15.86 -7.92
C GLU A 180 -12.90 15.76 -6.39
N SER A 181 -13.38 14.63 -5.88
CA SER A 181 -13.46 14.33 -4.45
C SER A 181 -13.53 12.82 -4.23
N ASN A 182 -13.25 12.38 -3.00
CA ASN A 182 -13.46 11.00 -2.61
C ASN A 182 -14.97 10.77 -2.40
N VAL A 183 -15.48 9.69 -2.97
CA VAL A 183 -16.88 9.27 -2.79
C VAL A 183 -17.07 8.67 -1.41
N ASP A 184 -18.23 8.91 -0.79
CA ASP A 184 -18.69 8.13 0.36
C ASP A 184 -19.45 6.87 -0.13
N PRO A 185 -18.82 5.69 -0.13
CA PRO A 185 -19.46 4.47 -0.61
C PRO A 185 -20.60 4.01 0.30
N CYS A 186 -20.56 4.30 1.60
CA CYS A 186 -21.62 3.90 2.52
C CYS A 186 -22.86 4.81 2.39
N GLY A 187 -22.67 6.09 2.05
CA GLY A 187 -23.75 6.99 1.63
C GLY A 187 -24.38 6.55 0.31
N ALA A 188 -23.58 6.10 -0.66
CA ALA A 188 -24.06 5.58 -1.94
C ALA A 188 -24.75 4.19 -1.84
N ARG A 189 -24.41 3.40 -0.82
CA ARG A 189 -24.97 2.06 -0.56
C ARG A 189 -25.36 1.87 0.92
N PRO A 190 -26.39 2.58 1.43
CA PRO A 190 -26.75 2.55 2.86
C PRO A 190 -27.09 1.15 3.39
N ASN A 191 -27.71 0.30 2.55
CA ASN A 191 -28.09 -1.06 2.91
C ASN A 191 -26.90 -1.95 3.29
N ARG A 192 -25.68 -1.60 2.86
CA ARG A 192 -24.44 -2.34 3.17
C ARG A 192 -23.76 -1.88 4.46
N HIS A 193 -24.08 -0.67 4.93
CA HIS A 193 -23.36 -0.01 6.01
C HIS A 193 -23.41 -0.78 7.34
N ASN A 194 -24.59 -1.29 7.73
CA ASN A 194 -24.73 -2.06 8.97
C ASN A 194 -23.96 -3.38 8.93
N TRP A 195 -24.02 -4.10 7.81
CA TRP A 195 -23.24 -5.32 7.61
C TRP A 195 -21.74 -5.03 7.68
N ALA A 196 -21.28 -3.97 6.99
CA ALA A 196 -19.89 -3.56 6.98
C ALA A 196 -19.37 -3.23 8.39
N LYS A 197 -20.12 -2.43 9.17
CA LYS A 197 -19.77 -2.14 10.58
C LYS A 197 -19.67 -3.42 11.42
N MET A 198 -20.64 -4.32 11.29
CA MET A 198 -20.66 -5.56 12.05
C MET A 198 -19.45 -6.44 11.73
N GLN A 199 -19.13 -6.64 10.44
CA GLN A 199 -17.98 -7.46 10.05
C GLN A 199 -16.65 -6.81 10.46
N CYS A 200 -16.48 -5.50 10.20
CA CYS A 200 -15.25 -4.78 10.51
C CYS A 200 -14.99 -4.60 12.01
N SER A 201 -15.99 -4.84 12.88
CA SER A 201 -15.86 -4.76 14.34
C SER A 201 -14.79 -5.70 14.91
N ILE A 202 -14.36 -6.73 14.16
CA ILE A 202 -13.22 -7.56 14.54
C ILE A 202 -11.95 -6.72 14.81
N ILE A 203 -11.72 -5.63 14.06
CA ILE A 203 -10.55 -4.75 14.17
C ILE A 203 -10.50 -4.06 15.54
N THR A 204 -11.65 -3.60 16.03
CA THR A 204 -11.80 -2.96 17.35
C THR A 204 -12.17 -3.94 18.46
N GLY A 205 -12.40 -5.21 18.12
CA GLY A 205 -12.77 -6.27 19.04
C GLY A 205 -11.59 -6.89 19.79
N THR A 206 -11.90 -7.86 20.64
CA THR A 206 -10.93 -8.53 21.52
C THR A 206 -9.83 -9.27 20.76
N THR A 207 -10.09 -9.71 19.53
CA THR A 207 -9.12 -10.39 18.66
C THR A 207 -7.82 -9.61 18.52
N PHE A 208 -7.89 -8.28 18.42
CA PHE A 208 -6.73 -7.40 18.25
C PHE A 208 -6.37 -6.61 19.50
N GLN A 209 -6.90 -6.96 20.68
CA GLN A 209 -6.73 -6.19 21.91
C GLN A 209 -5.28 -5.90 22.29
N GLN A 210 -4.36 -6.83 22.02
CA GLN A 210 -2.93 -6.62 22.28
C GLN A 210 -2.31 -5.58 21.36
N CYS A 211 -2.79 -5.51 20.11
CA CYS A 211 -2.31 -4.56 19.11
C CYS A 211 -2.89 -3.15 19.30
N HIS A 212 -4.08 -3.01 19.88
CA HIS A 212 -4.70 -1.69 20.14
C HIS A 212 -3.80 -0.74 20.96
N LYS A 213 -2.88 -1.29 21.76
CA LYS A 213 -1.89 -0.52 22.54
C LYS A 213 -0.71 0.01 21.72
N LYS A 214 -0.57 -0.45 20.48
CA LYS A 214 0.57 -0.20 19.59
C LYS A 214 0.17 0.49 18.29
N VAL A 215 -1.01 0.15 17.76
CA VAL A 215 -1.55 0.69 16.51
C VAL A 215 -3.01 1.07 16.72
N ASP A 216 -3.36 2.32 16.47
CA ASP A 216 -4.74 2.80 16.57
C ASP A 216 -5.65 2.04 15.58
N PRO A 217 -6.66 1.30 16.05
CA PRO A 217 -7.58 0.57 15.18
C PRO A 217 -8.55 1.46 14.41
N THR A 218 -8.76 2.71 14.83
CA THR A 218 -9.85 3.57 14.34
C THR A 218 -9.79 3.81 12.82
N PRO A 219 -8.65 4.24 12.24
CA PRO A 219 -8.56 4.47 10.80
C PRO A 219 -8.75 3.17 10.00
N PHE A 220 -8.26 2.04 10.51
CA PHE A 220 -8.41 0.74 9.86
C PHE A 220 -9.86 0.24 9.88
N PHE A 221 -10.57 0.47 10.99
CA PHE A 221 -11.99 0.15 11.10
C PHE A 221 -12.81 0.98 10.11
N GLU A 222 -12.61 2.29 10.06
CA GLU A 222 -13.32 3.17 9.12
C GLU A 222 -13.05 2.80 7.66
N ASN A 223 -11.79 2.53 7.33
CA ASN A 223 -11.39 2.10 5.99
C ASN A 223 -12.00 0.74 5.62
N CYS A 224 -12.03 -0.22 6.56
CA CYS A 224 -12.71 -1.49 6.36
C CYS A 224 -14.20 -1.31 6.07
N VAL A 225 -14.88 -0.42 6.79
CA VAL A 225 -16.31 -0.13 6.58
C VAL A 225 -16.54 0.47 5.20
N LYS A 226 -15.74 1.47 4.81
CA LYS A 226 -15.81 2.10 3.49
C LYS A 226 -15.58 1.09 2.36
N ASP A 227 -14.52 0.28 2.46
CA ASP A 227 -14.19 -0.76 1.48
C ASP A 227 -15.32 -1.80 1.35
N SER A 228 -15.90 -2.22 2.47
CA SER A 228 -16.98 -3.21 2.51
C SER A 228 -18.31 -2.66 1.95
N CYS A 229 -18.56 -1.36 2.09
CA CYS A 229 -19.67 -0.67 1.42
C CYS A 229 -19.42 -0.53 -0.09
N ALA A 230 -18.18 -0.26 -0.51
CA ALA A 230 -17.82 -0.01 -1.90
C ALA A 230 -17.87 -1.28 -2.76
N CYS A 231 -17.54 -2.43 -2.18
CA CYS A 231 -17.58 -3.73 -2.86
C CYS A 231 -19.03 -4.24 -2.96
N ASP A 232 -19.70 -3.90 -4.06
CA ASP A 232 -21.12 -4.18 -4.30
C ASP A 232 -21.39 -5.05 -5.54
N THR A 233 -20.36 -5.44 -6.28
CA THR A 233 -20.45 -6.28 -7.49
C THR A 233 -20.09 -7.75 -7.25
N GLY A 234 -20.06 -8.19 -5.98
CA GLY A 234 -19.53 -9.49 -5.56
C GLY A 234 -18.03 -9.42 -5.24
N GLY A 235 -17.60 -10.24 -4.26
CA GLY A 235 -16.24 -10.14 -3.68
C GLY A 235 -16.19 -9.39 -2.34
N ASP A 236 -17.32 -9.13 -1.70
CA ASP A 236 -17.42 -8.38 -0.44
C ASP A 236 -16.56 -8.99 0.68
N CYS A 237 -16.53 -10.32 0.75
CA CYS A 237 -15.64 -11.05 1.66
C CYS A 237 -14.17 -10.76 1.36
N GLU A 238 -13.79 -10.58 0.09
CA GLU A 238 -12.41 -10.27 -0.30
C GLU A 238 -11.98 -8.87 0.16
N CYS A 239 -12.84 -7.85 -0.01
CA CYS A 239 -12.55 -6.49 0.42
C CYS A 239 -12.43 -6.39 1.94
N PHE A 240 -13.37 -7.01 2.68
CA PHE A 240 -13.29 -7.15 4.13
C PHE A 240 -11.98 -7.83 4.55
N CYS A 241 -11.65 -8.99 3.98
CA CYS A 241 -10.45 -9.74 4.38
C CYS A 241 -9.14 -9.00 4.08
N THR A 242 -9.09 -8.21 3.02
CA THR A 242 -7.91 -7.39 2.70
C THR A 242 -7.76 -6.24 3.69
N ALA A 243 -8.86 -5.58 4.07
CA ALA A 243 -8.83 -4.51 5.07
C ALA A 243 -8.40 -5.01 6.46
N VAL A 244 -8.93 -6.14 6.95
CA VAL A 244 -8.48 -6.73 8.22
C VAL A 244 -7.02 -7.21 8.14
N ALA A 245 -6.59 -7.74 6.98
CA ALA A 245 -5.20 -8.13 6.78
C ALA A 245 -4.24 -6.94 6.86
N ALA A 246 -4.63 -5.76 6.37
CA ALA A 246 -3.83 -4.55 6.49
C ALA A 246 -3.60 -4.16 7.95
N TYR A 247 -4.63 -4.25 8.81
CA TYR A 247 -4.46 -4.00 10.24
C TYR A 247 -3.59 -5.05 10.92
N ALA A 248 -3.80 -6.34 10.62
CA ALA A 248 -2.96 -7.42 11.15
C ALA A 248 -1.48 -7.30 10.73
N GLN A 249 -1.24 -6.77 9.53
CA GLN A 249 0.10 -6.48 9.04
C GLN A 249 0.74 -5.34 9.84
N ALA A 250 0.03 -4.23 10.05
CA ALA A 250 0.49 -3.13 10.89
C ALA A 250 0.78 -3.56 12.33
N CYS A 251 -0.05 -4.45 12.90
CA CYS A 251 0.20 -5.07 14.20
C CYS A 251 1.51 -5.86 14.21
N THR A 252 1.74 -6.67 13.17
CA THR A 252 2.94 -7.50 13.05
C THR A 252 4.20 -6.63 12.96
N GLU A 253 4.14 -5.51 12.23
CA GLU A 253 5.22 -4.52 12.15
C GLU A 253 5.49 -3.84 13.49
N ALA A 254 4.44 -3.63 14.30
CA ALA A 254 4.57 -3.15 15.66
C ALA A 254 4.96 -4.25 16.69
N GLY A 255 5.34 -5.44 16.22
CA GLY A 255 5.81 -6.55 17.04
C GLY A 255 4.71 -7.42 17.66
N VAL A 256 3.46 -7.29 17.21
CA VAL A 256 2.31 -8.05 17.72
C VAL A 256 1.72 -8.94 16.61
N CYS A 257 1.99 -10.24 16.69
CA CYS A 257 1.39 -11.20 15.76
C CYS A 257 -0.01 -11.61 16.24
N VAL A 258 -1.03 -11.47 15.38
CA VAL A 258 -2.44 -11.78 15.72
C VAL A 258 -3.00 -12.84 14.77
N ALA A 259 -3.43 -13.97 15.33
CA ALA A 259 -4.14 -15.01 14.58
C ALA A 259 -5.64 -14.71 14.50
N TRP A 260 -6.08 -14.05 13.42
CA TRP A 260 -7.45 -13.53 13.29
C TRP A 260 -8.35 -14.29 12.31
N ARG A 261 -7.78 -15.16 11.46
CA ARG A 261 -8.55 -15.94 10.46
C ARG A 261 -9.16 -17.18 11.11
N THR A 262 -10.40 -17.51 10.77
CA THR A 262 -11.11 -18.73 11.19
C THR A 262 -11.72 -19.45 9.97
N PRO A 263 -12.26 -20.67 10.11
CA PRO A 263 -12.99 -21.33 9.02
C PRO A 263 -14.20 -20.53 8.51
N GLU A 264 -14.78 -19.68 9.35
CA GLU A 264 -15.92 -18.80 9.05
C GLU A 264 -15.45 -17.41 8.57
N ILE A 265 -14.32 -16.93 9.10
CA ILE A 265 -13.78 -15.59 8.82
C ILE A 265 -12.54 -15.70 7.95
N CYS A 266 -12.66 -15.29 6.69
CA CYS A 266 -11.52 -15.15 5.78
C CYS A 266 -10.69 -16.43 5.60
N ARG A 267 -11.38 -17.57 5.50
CA ARG A 267 -10.81 -18.91 5.35
C ARG A 267 -9.80 -18.97 4.20
N LYS A 268 -8.67 -19.62 4.45
CA LYS A 268 -7.67 -19.94 3.43
C LYS A 268 -7.57 -21.46 3.27
N TYR A 269 -7.72 -21.95 2.04
CA TYR A 269 -7.51 -23.35 1.69
C TYR A 269 -6.06 -23.54 1.25
N ASN A 270 -5.13 -23.77 2.18
CA ASN A 270 -3.85 -24.38 1.80
C ASN A 270 -3.13 -25.04 2.99
N LYS A 271 -2.71 -26.31 2.82
CA LYS A 271 -2.09 -27.14 3.87
C LYS A 271 -0.64 -26.75 4.22
N SER A 272 0.06 -25.96 3.39
CA SER A 272 1.41 -25.44 3.75
C SER A 272 1.39 -24.08 4.44
N PHE A 273 0.25 -23.39 4.48
CA PHE A 273 0.13 -22.04 5.06
C PHE A 273 -0.04 -22.05 6.59
N PHE A 274 -0.53 -23.15 7.16
CA PHE A 274 -0.70 -23.30 8.60
C PHE A 274 0.65 -23.35 9.34
N ASN A 275 1.70 -23.89 8.71
CA ASN A 275 3.02 -24.03 9.36
C ASN A 275 3.92 -22.80 9.24
N SER A 276 3.64 -21.85 8.33
CA SER A 276 4.51 -20.68 8.11
C SER A 276 4.02 -19.40 8.77
N LEU A 277 2.76 -19.35 9.25
CA LEU A 277 2.18 -18.17 9.92
C LEU A 277 2.39 -18.16 11.45
N CYS A 278 2.98 -19.22 12.01
CA CYS A 278 3.49 -19.26 13.39
C CYS A 278 5.01 -19.15 13.47
N LEU A 279 5.69 -18.84 12.37
CA LEU A 279 7.00 -18.24 12.48
C LEU A 279 6.76 -16.74 12.52
N CYS A 280 6.60 -16.22 13.74
CA CYS A 280 7.06 -14.87 14.01
C CYS A 280 8.45 -14.82 13.37
N PRO A 281 8.68 -14.03 12.31
CA PRO A 281 10.04 -13.93 11.85
C PRO A 281 10.75 -13.31 13.05
N THR A 282 11.62 -14.08 13.68
CA THR A 282 12.79 -13.55 14.36
C THR A 282 13.66 -12.92 13.28
N VAL A 283 13.11 -11.91 12.57
CA VAL A 283 13.94 -10.82 12.12
C VAL A 283 14.52 -10.30 13.43
N PRO A 284 15.85 -10.21 13.57
CA PRO A 284 16.38 -9.42 14.64
C PRO A 284 15.63 -8.09 14.54
N LEU A 285 14.87 -7.75 15.58
CA LEU A 285 14.64 -6.35 15.91
C LEU A 285 16.05 -5.78 16.04
N LEU A 286 16.63 -5.37 14.91
CA LEU A 286 17.72 -4.42 14.89
C LEU A 286 17.05 -3.16 15.41
N ASP A 287 17.19 -2.96 16.72
CA ASP A 287 16.83 -1.78 17.50
C ASP A 287 16.49 -0.56 16.66
N CYS A 288 15.23 -0.51 16.22
CA CYS A 288 14.67 0.57 15.43
C CYS A 288 13.27 0.84 15.99
N GLN A 289 13.21 1.11 17.29
CA GLN A 289 12.04 1.77 17.87
C GLN A 289 12.07 3.21 17.37
N ALA A 290 11.03 3.60 16.63
CA ALA A 290 10.73 4.99 16.32
C ALA A 290 10.63 5.76 17.65
N TRP A 291 11.49 6.77 17.80
CA TRP A 291 11.42 7.71 18.91
C TRP A 291 10.50 8.86 18.51
N HIS A 292 9.34 8.89 19.18
CA HIS A 292 8.33 9.96 19.33
C HIS A 292 7.58 10.49 18.10
#